data_AF-A0A8J4C7M5-F1
#
_entry.id   AF-A0A8J4C7M5-F1
#
_cell.length_a   1.000
_cell.length_b   1.000
_cell.length_c   1.000
_cell.angle_alpha   90.00
_cell.angle_beta   90.00
_cell.angle_gamma   90.00
#
_symmetry.space_group_name_H-M   'P 1'
#
loop_
_entity.id
_entity.type
_entity.pdbx_description
1 polymer ?
#
loop_
_entity_poly.entity_id
_entity_poly.type
_entity_poly.pdbx_seq_one_letter_code
_entity_poly.pdbx_strand_id
1 'polypeptide(L)'
;MATFLADAGVDTVCGQRAWGALNDSYRSDVNLLYPPHIVALGCLCLAASASGVELSQWLQRLDVDLNQVAAVVAELSSLYMQHTYVISTDECHRLLDLVCQRWDSSSVGPGERRR
;
A
#
# COMPACT_ATOMS: atom_id res chain seq x y z
N MET A 1 1.63 1.92 -14.37
CA MET A 1 1.95 0.48 -14.21
C MET A 1 2.21 -0.19 -15.56
N ALA A 2 1.21 -0.32 -16.45
CA ALA A 2 1.37 -1.04 -17.73
C ALA A 2 2.59 -0.58 -18.57
N THR A 3 2.86 0.72 -18.64
CA THR A 3 4.04 1.28 -19.32
C THR A 3 5.36 0.78 -18.72
N PHE A 4 5.47 0.76 -17.39
CA PHE A 4 6.67 0.27 -16.70
C PHE A 4 6.89 -1.22 -16.91
N LEU A 5 5.80 -2.01 -16.91
CA LEU A 5 5.91 -3.46 -17.14
C LEU A 5 6.44 -3.76 -18.56
N ALA A 6 5.93 -3.04 -19.55
CA ALA A 6 6.37 -3.19 -20.93
C ALA A 6 7.84 -2.76 -21.12
N ASP A 7 8.24 -1.64 -20.52
CA ASP A 7 9.60 -1.09 -20.64
C ASP A 7 10.64 -1.90 -19.85
N ALA A 8 10.27 -2.41 -18.67
CA ALA A 8 11.11 -3.29 -17.87
C ALA A 8 11.28 -4.69 -18.47
N GLY A 9 10.43 -5.07 -19.43
CA GLY A 9 10.44 -6.40 -20.05
C GLY A 9 10.10 -7.53 -19.07
N VAL A 10 9.32 -7.23 -18.03
CA VAL A 10 8.91 -8.26 -17.05
C VAL A 10 7.83 -9.16 -17.62
N ASP A 11 7.81 -10.42 -17.17
CA ASP A 11 6.82 -11.38 -17.60
C ASP A 11 5.42 -11.07 -17.04
N THR A 12 4.40 -11.69 -17.63
CA THR A 12 3.00 -11.47 -17.21
C THR A 12 2.77 -11.86 -15.75
N VAL A 13 3.50 -12.86 -15.23
CA VAL A 13 3.34 -13.32 -13.85
C VAL A 13 3.83 -12.27 -12.86
N CYS A 14 5.03 -11.72 -13.06
CA CYS A 14 5.54 -10.61 -12.26
C CYS A 14 4.63 -9.37 -12.39
N GLY A 15 4.16 -9.08 -13.61
CA GLY A 15 3.22 -7.98 -13.85
C GLY A 15 1.91 -8.11 -13.08
N GLN A 16 1.31 -9.30 -13.01
CA GLN A 16 0.11 -9.55 -12.22
C GLN A 16 0.37 -9.42 -10.71
N ARG A 17 1.54 -9.88 -10.23
CA ARG A 17 1.94 -9.68 -8.82
C ARG A 17 2.11 -8.20 -8.49
N ALA A 18 2.74 -7.42 -9.37
CA ALA A 18 2.89 -5.98 -9.21
C ALA A 18 1.52 -5.27 -9.19
N TRP A 19 0.58 -5.72 -10.01
CA TRP A 19 -0.80 -5.22 -10.00
C TRP A 19 -1.52 -5.55 -8.68
N GLY A 20 -1.37 -6.78 -8.17
CA GLY A 20 -1.86 -7.17 -6.85
C GLY A 20 -1.31 -6.28 -5.74
N ALA A 21 0.01 -6.07 -5.72
CA ALA A 21 0.67 -5.18 -4.77
C ALA A 21 0.18 -3.72 -4.86
N LEU A 22 -0.11 -3.24 -6.07
CA LEU A 22 -0.70 -1.92 -6.25
C LEU A 22 -2.11 -1.83 -5.66
N ASN A 23 -2.94 -2.86 -5.81
CA ASN A 23 -4.25 -2.88 -5.19
C ASN A 23 -4.15 -2.94 -3.65
N ASP A 24 -3.21 -3.72 -3.12
CA ASP A 24 -2.99 -3.83 -1.68
C ASP A 24 -2.39 -2.55 -1.08
N SER A 25 -1.70 -1.72 -1.88
CA SER A 25 -1.18 -0.43 -1.43
C SER A 25 -2.25 0.54 -0.92
N TYR A 26 -3.52 0.35 -1.29
CA TYR A 26 -4.64 1.15 -0.75
C TYR A 26 -4.97 0.83 0.71
N ARG A 27 -4.35 -0.21 1.29
CA ARG A 27 -4.44 -0.54 2.72
C ARG A 27 -3.39 0.20 3.56
N SER A 28 -2.54 1.03 2.95
CA SER A 28 -1.56 1.85 3.64
C SER A 28 -1.58 3.30 3.14
N ASP A 29 -0.81 4.16 3.79
CA ASP A 29 -0.77 5.60 3.49
C ASP A 29 0.15 5.96 2.32
N VAL A 30 0.80 4.98 1.67
CA VAL A 30 1.79 5.25 0.60
C VAL A 30 1.21 6.02 -0.57
N ASN A 31 -0.09 5.83 -0.86
CA ASN A 31 -0.80 6.57 -1.92
C ASN A 31 -1.09 8.04 -1.57
N LEU A 32 -1.01 8.40 -0.28
CA LEU A 32 -1.14 9.78 0.20
C LEU A 32 0.23 10.46 0.35
N LEU A 33 1.28 9.67 0.58
CA LEU A 33 2.63 10.15 0.86
C LEU A 33 3.51 10.27 -0.39
N TYR A 34 3.29 9.43 -1.40
CA TYR A 34 4.17 9.34 -2.58
C TYR A 34 3.40 9.54 -3.89
N PRO A 35 4.05 10.13 -4.92
CA PRO A 35 3.45 10.23 -6.25
C PRO A 35 3.09 8.85 -6.85
N PRO A 36 2.02 8.75 -7.67
CA PRO A 36 1.56 7.45 -8.20
C PRO A 36 2.62 6.66 -8.99
N HIS A 37 3.56 7.33 -9.66
CA HIS A 37 4.63 6.66 -10.39
C HIS A 37 5.68 6.02 -9.47
N ILE A 38 6.00 6.64 -8.33
CA ILE A 38 6.88 6.08 -7.30
C ILE A 38 6.21 4.86 -6.66
N VAL A 39 4.91 4.95 -6.33
CA VAL A 39 4.16 3.82 -5.78
C VAL A 39 4.17 2.64 -6.76
N ALA A 40 3.91 2.89 -8.05
CA ALA A 40 3.93 1.86 -9.07
C ALA A 40 5.31 1.19 -9.22
N LEU A 41 6.41 1.96 -9.14
CA LEU A 41 7.76 1.40 -9.15
C LEU A 41 8.04 0.56 -7.89
N GLY A 42 7.60 1.00 -6.72
CA GLY A 42 7.72 0.24 -5.48
C GLY A 42 6.99 -1.11 -5.54
N CYS A 43 5.75 -1.13 -6.04
CA CYS A 43 4.98 -2.36 -6.25
C CYS A 43 5.67 -3.31 -7.25
N LEU A 44 6.25 -2.77 -8.33
CA LEU A 44 7.01 -3.55 -9.31
C LEU A 44 8.29 -4.15 -8.69
N CYS A 45 9.06 -3.35 -7.96
CA CYS A 45 10.27 -3.82 -7.28
C CYS A 45 9.96 -4.91 -6.25
N LEU A 46 8.88 -4.74 -5.49
CA LEU A 46 8.41 -5.74 -4.53
C LEU A 46 8.07 -7.06 -5.24
N ALA A 47 7.26 -7.02 -6.30
CA ALA A 47 6.89 -8.20 -7.07
C ALA A 47 8.10 -8.89 -7.74
N ALA A 48 9.02 -8.10 -8.29
CA ALA A 48 10.24 -8.60 -8.91
C ALA A 48 11.15 -9.30 -7.90
N SER A 49 11.36 -8.69 -6.72
CA SER A 49 12.15 -9.28 -5.64
C SER A 49 11.58 -10.62 -5.16
N ALA A 50 10.25 -10.71 -4.99
CA ALA A 50 9.55 -11.94 -4.64
C ALA A 50 9.57 -13.02 -5.75
N SER A 51 9.88 -12.62 -6.99
CA SER A 51 9.92 -13.51 -8.16
C SER A 51 11.35 -13.80 -8.65
N GLY A 52 12.38 -13.26 -7.98
CA GLY A 52 13.78 -13.40 -8.39
C GLY A 52 14.13 -12.66 -9.68
N VAL A 53 13.35 -11.64 -10.07
CA VAL A 53 13.58 -10.83 -11.27
C VAL A 53 14.51 -9.66 -10.95
N GLU A 54 15.57 -9.51 -11.74
CA GLU A 54 16.58 -8.45 -11.61
C GLU A 54 16.10 -7.19 -12.34
N LEU A 55 16.03 -6.05 -11.65
CA LEU A 55 15.57 -4.77 -12.22
C LEU A 55 16.57 -3.61 -12.06
N SER A 56 17.71 -3.80 -11.39
CA SER A 56 18.65 -2.73 -11.05
C SER A 56 19.16 -1.96 -12.27
N GLN A 57 19.52 -2.66 -13.35
CA GLN A 57 19.96 -2.02 -14.59
C GLN A 57 18.85 -1.22 -15.28
N TRP A 58 17.60 -1.64 -15.12
CA TRP A 58 16.46 -0.90 -15.65
C TRP A 58 16.16 0.33 -14.80
N LEU A 59 16.14 0.18 -13.47
CA LEU A 59 15.90 1.27 -12.52
C LEU A 59 16.93 2.39 -12.62
N GLN A 60 18.21 2.07 -12.86
CA GLN A 60 19.28 3.06 -13.04
C GLN A 60 19.09 3.96 -14.27
N ARG A 61 18.27 3.55 -15.24
CA ARG A 61 17.95 4.36 -16.44
C ARG A 61 16.81 5.34 -16.20
N LEU A 62 16.10 5.23 -15.09
CA LEU A 62 14.96 6.08 -14.76
C LEU A 62 15.45 7.31 -13.98
N ASP A 63 14.95 8.49 -14.37
CA ASP A 63 15.18 9.74 -13.65
C ASP A 63 14.18 9.86 -12.47
N VAL A 64 14.39 9.05 -11.43
CA VAL A 64 13.52 8.97 -10.25
C VAL A 64 14.33 8.83 -8.97
N ASP A 65 13.76 9.30 -7.85
CA ASP A 65 14.37 9.14 -6.53
C ASP A 65 14.18 7.70 -6.01
N LEU A 66 15.23 6.88 -6.16
CA LEU A 66 15.22 5.48 -5.72
C LEU A 66 15.05 5.32 -4.21
N ASN A 67 15.33 6.36 -3.40
CA ASN A 67 15.09 6.29 -1.95
C ASN A 67 13.59 6.26 -1.65
N GLN A 68 12.78 7.04 -2.38
CA GLN A 68 11.32 7.00 -2.23
C GLN A 68 10.74 5.67 -2.71
N VAL A 69 11.29 5.12 -3.81
CA VAL A 69 10.90 3.78 -4.28
C VAL A 69 11.21 2.72 -3.21
N ALA A 70 12.41 2.77 -2.61
CA ALA A 70 12.80 1.85 -1.53
C ALA A 70 11.92 2.02 -0.28
N ALA A 71 11.53 3.25 0.06
CA ALA A 71 10.60 3.51 1.16
C ALA A 71 9.23 2.87 0.92
N VAL A 72 8.66 2.99 -0.29
CA VAL A 72 7.41 2.30 -0.65
C VAL A 72 7.56 0.77 -0.54
N VAL A 73 8.68 0.21 -1.00
CA VAL A 73 8.94 -1.24 -0.88
C VAL A 73 8.97 -1.67 0.59
N ALA A 74 9.62 -0.89 1.45
CA ALA A 74 9.69 -1.18 2.89
C ALA A 74 8.31 -1.13 3.56
N GLU A 75 7.51 -0.10 3.26
CA GLU A 75 6.15 0.05 3.78
C GLU A 75 5.24 -1.12 3.35
N LEU A 76 5.25 -1.48 2.07
CA LEU A 76 4.44 -2.61 1.58
C LEU A 76 4.95 -3.96 2.12
N SER A 77 6.26 -4.14 2.29
CA SER A 77 6.82 -5.34 2.93
C SER A 77 6.34 -5.45 4.37
N SER A 78 6.35 -4.34 5.11
CA SER A 78 5.84 -4.26 6.48
C SER A 78 4.34 -4.60 6.54
N LEU A 79 3.55 -4.03 5.62
CA LEU A 79 2.12 -4.35 5.47
C LEU A 79 1.90 -5.87 5.33
N TYR A 80 2.64 -6.53 4.44
CA TYR A 80 2.51 -7.97 4.24
C TYR A 80 2.99 -8.81 5.43
N MET A 81 3.96 -8.34 6.21
CA MET A 81 4.38 -9.02 7.45
C MET A 81 3.32 -8.89 8.56
N GLN A 82 2.69 -7.73 8.68
CA GLN A 82 1.71 -7.43 9.73
C GLN A 82 0.32 -8.01 9.45
N HIS A 83 -0.10 -8.04 8.19
CA HIS A 83 -1.46 -8.42 7.78
C HIS A 83 -1.52 -9.82 7.14
N THR A 84 -0.83 -10.80 7.72
CA THR A 84 -0.87 -12.19 7.26
C THR A 84 -2.14 -12.93 7.67
N TYR A 85 -2.91 -12.41 8.63
CA TYR A 85 -4.08 -13.08 9.19
C TYR A 85 -5.39 -12.38 8.85
N VAL A 86 -6.38 -13.18 8.45
CA VAL A 86 -7.77 -12.73 8.33
C VAL A 86 -8.29 -12.43 9.73
N ILE A 87 -8.82 -11.21 9.94
CA ILE A 87 -9.47 -10.86 11.21
C ILE A 87 -10.68 -11.79 11.43
N SER A 88 -10.86 -12.28 12.65
CA SER A 88 -12.04 -13.06 12.98
C SER A 88 -13.28 -12.19 12.95
N THR A 89 -14.45 -12.80 12.73
CA THR A 89 -15.74 -12.09 12.79
C THR A 89 -15.94 -11.40 14.14
N ASP A 90 -15.54 -12.06 15.23
CA ASP A 90 -15.64 -11.49 16.58
C ASP A 90 -14.74 -10.26 16.76
N GLU A 91 -13.52 -10.32 16.24
CA GLU A 91 -12.59 -9.18 16.30
C GLU A 91 -13.08 -8.02 15.41
N CYS A 92 -13.65 -8.33 14.25
CA CYS A 92 -14.30 -7.35 13.38
C CYS A 92 -15.44 -6.63 14.11
N HIS A 93 -16.35 -7.37 14.74
CA HIS A 93 -17.43 -6.79 15.53
C HIS A 93 -16.91 -5.92 16.68
N ARG A 94 -15.90 -6.40 17.42
CA ARG A 94 -15.27 -5.63 18.50
C ARG A 94 -14.69 -4.30 18.02
N LEU A 95 -14.04 -4.29 16.86
CA LEU A 95 -13.46 -3.08 16.26
C LEU A 95 -14.55 -2.12 15.79
N LEU A 96 -15.62 -2.63 15.17
CA LEU A 96 -16.77 -1.82 14.74
C LEU A 96 -17.48 -1.16 15.93
N ASP A 97 -17.71 -1.90 17.02
CA ASP A 97 -18.31 -1.36 18.24
C ASP A 97 -17.46 -0.22 18.84
N LEU A 98 -16.13 -0.37 18.83
CA LEU A 98 -15.21 0.66 19.30
C LEU A 98 -15.31 1.94 18.45
N VAL A 99 -15.45 1.81 17.13
CA VAL A 99 -15.65 2.95 16.23
C VAL A 99 -16.98 3.64 16.50
N CYS A 100 -18.07 2.88 16.64
CA CYS A 100 -19.40 3.42 16.98
C CYS A 100 -19.35 4.23 18.28
N GLN A 101 -18.76 3.68 19.34
CA GLN A 101 -18.65 4.36 20.63
C GLN A 101 -17.85 5.67 20.55
N ARG A 102 -16.74 5.68 19.80
CA ARG A 102 -15.93 6.88 19.59
C ARG A 102 -16.68 7.94 18.79
N TRP A 103 -17.41 7.52 17.77
CA TRP A 103 -18.23 8.40 16.94
C TRP A 103 -19.33 9.07 17.76
N ASP A 104 -20.07 8.29 18.54
CA ASP A 104 -21.15 8.77 19.41
C ASP A 104 -20.61 9.73 20.47
N SER A 105 -19.48 9.40 21.11
CA SER A 105 -18.83 10.26 22.09
C SER A 105 -18.33 11.58 21.50
N SER A 106 -17.92 11.59 20.23
CA SER A 106 -17.46 12.78 19.52
C SER A 106 -18.62 13.68 19.06
N SER A 107 -19.81 13.11 18.87
CA SER A 107 -21.03 13.86 18.54
C SER A 107 -21.63 14.63 19.74
N VAL A 108 -21.21 14.30 20.97
CA VAL A 108 -21.61 15.00 22.20
C VAL A 108 -20.57 16.10 22.54
N GLY A 109 -20.51 17.14 21.70
CA GLY A 109 -19.80 18.40 21.98
C GLY A 109 -20.75 19.46 22.60
N PRO A 110 -20.23 20.46 23.36
CA PRO A 110 -21.00 21.29 24.29
C PRO A 110 -21.84 22.36 23.57
N GLY A 111 -22.96 21.96 22.97
CA GLY A 111 -23.75 22.81 22.08
C GLY A 111 -25.18 23.12 22.50
N GLU A 112 -25.71 22.55 23.59
CA GLU A 112 -27.13 22.75 23.93
C GLU A 112 -27.39 22.68 25.44
N ARG A 113 -27.36 23.85 26.08
CA ARG A 113 -28.27 24.27 27.19
C ARG A 113 -27.93 25.70 27.66
N ARG A 114 -28.07 26.66 26.76
CA ARG A 114 -28.41 28.06 27.11
C ARG A 114 -29.49 28.52 26.16
N ARG A 115 -30.74 28.38 26.58
CA ARG A 115 -31.87 29.31 26.41
C ARG A 115 -33.05 28.75 27.20
#